data_AF-A0A9C7LD21-F1
#
_entry.id   AF-A0A9C7LD21-F1
#
_cell.length_a   1.000
_cell.length_b   1.000
_cell.length_c   1.000
_cell.angle_alpha   90.00
_cell.angle_beta   90.00
_cell.angle_gamma   90.00
#
_symmetry.space_group_name_H-M   'P 1'
#
loop_
_entity.id
_entity.type
_entity.pdbx_description
1 polymer ?
#
loop_
_entity_poly.entity_id
_entity_poly.type
_entity_poly.pdbx_seq_one_letter_code
_entity_poly.pdbx_strand_id
1 'polypeptide(L)'
;MKKILLFIILTSVNLHLSPIFTNAEVKLNKELEKIIYEFIPPNSKLVSPEKPKSTKPYQFYDFNKDGQEEIIITFEIKAKEQPNPSQYGVIVLRKVNKRWEKIWETQTQGVGLDYSGVADITGDGIKEYLFGVTIGAAAGNNLEIFKWNNNSLKLIAEVPYHMMELLTNKKVGLAVWQWYIADTYFVNVLKWNGEKLVFDEELYASYYPVIEKFYHDKISKMDTWFYWYTLADAQIKANLFDKARISIQKGTTLAKVLSMPDVVEDFEQLSDKLKKRKKGAISHN
;
A
#
# COMPACT_ATOMS: atom_id res chain seq x y z
N MET A 1 -7.50 68.46 32.28
CA MET A 1 -7.97 67.48 31.28
C MET A 1 -7.37 66.12 31.62
N LYS A 2 -8.16 65.24 32.25
CA LYS A 2 -7.77 63.90 32.68
C LYS A 2 -7.82 62.93 31.49
N LYS A 3 -6.74 62.21 31.21
CA LYS A 3 -6.76 61.03 30.31
C LYS A 3 -6.87 59.78 31.17
N ILE A 4 -7.95 59.04 30.98
CA ILE A 4 -8.23 57.75 31.64
C ILE A 4 -7.47 56.68 30.87
N LEU A 5 -6.65 55.91 31.57
CA LEU A 5 -5.95 54.74 31.04
C LEU A 5 -6.84 53.51 31.31
N LEU A 6 -7.32 52.86 30.25
CA LEU A 6 -8.15 51.65 30.33
C LEU A 6 -7.23 50.42 30.23
N PHE A 7 -7.13 49.64 31.31
CA PHE A 7 -6.47 48.33 31.32
C PHE A 7 -7.51 47.25 30.99
N ILE A 8 -7.34 46.56 29.86
CA ILE A 8 -8.14 45.38 29.51
C ILE A 8 -7.39 44.15 30.04
N ILE A 9 -7.93 43.50 31.06
CA ILE A 9 -7.45 42.22 31.58
C ILE A 9 -8.04 41.13 30.70
N LEU A 10 -7.20 40.51 29.86
CA LEU A 10 -7.58 39.35 29.06
C LEU A 10 -7.39 38.08 29.91
N THR A 11 -8.46 37.60 30.56
CA THR A 11 -8.42 36.31 31.27
C THR A 11 -8.52 35.16 30.25
N SER A 12 -7.41 34.48 30.01
CA SER A 12 -7.38 33.23 29.26
C SER A 12 -7.99 32.11 30.11
N VAL A 13 -9.20 31.66 29.77
CA VAL A 13 -9.82 30.46 30.32
C VAL A 13 -9.18 29.25 29.62
N ASN A 14 -8.28 28.55 30.31
CA ASN A 14 -7.80 27.23 29.87
C ASN A 14 -8.87 26.19 30.21
N LEU A 15 -9.70 25.81 29.24
CA LEU A 15 -10.56 24.64 29.33
C LEU A 15 -9.73 23.38 29.06
N HIS A 16 -9.18 22.77 30.13
CA HIS A 16 -8.70 21.39 30.08
C HIS A 16 -9.90 20.45 30.01
N LEU A 17 -10.30 20.09 28.78
CA LEU A 17 -11.21 18.97 28.56
C LEU A 17 -10.40 17.67 28.64
N SER A 18 -10.46 17.01 29.80
CA SER A 18 -10.03 15.61 29.91
C SER A 18 -10.95 14.74 29.04
N PRO A 19 -10.42 13.80 28.24
CA PRO A 19 -11.28 12.88 27.49
C PRO A 19 -12.06 12.00 28.47
N ILE A 20 -13.38 12.10 28.43
CA ILE A 20 -14.29 11.24 29.21
C ILE A 20 -14.38 9.91 28.46
N PHE A 21 -13.56 8.94 28.86
CA PHE A 21 -13.79 7.54 28.47
C PHE A 21 -14.88 6.95 29.36
N THR A 22 -15.88 6.30 28.76
CA THR A 22 -16.97 5.69 29.54
C THR A 22 -16.53 4.37 30.16
N ASN A 23 -17.05 4.02 31.35
CA ASN A 23 -16.72 2.74 32.02
C ASN A 23 -17.08 1.50 31.15
N ALA A 24 -18.05 1.62 30.24
CA ALA A 24 -18.43 0.56 29.31
C ALA A 24 -17.33 0.32 28.26
N GLU A 25 -16.74 1.39 27.73
CA GLU A 25 -15.63 1.33 26.77
C GLU A 25 -14.35 0.76 27.43
N VAL A 26 -14.07 1.16 28.67
CA VAL A 26 -12.95 0.60 29.45
C VAL A 26 -13.13 -0.89 29.72
N LYS A 27 -14.34 -1.34 30.04
CA LYS A 27 -14.64 -2.76 30.28
C LYS A 27 -14.56 -3.59 29.01
N LEU A 28 -15.11 -3.08 27.90
CA LEU A 28 -15.04 -3.74 26.59
C LEU A 28 -13.59 -3.90 26.12
N ASN A 29 -12.74 -2.89 26.33
CA ASN A 29 -11.32 -2.97 26.01
C ASN A 29 -10.59 -4.05 26.83
N LYS A 30 -10.87 -4.17 28.14
CA LYS A 30 -10.25 -5.21 28.98
C LYS A 30 -10.66 -6.64 28.61
N GLU A 31 -11.93 -6.84 28.24
CA GLU A 31 -12.41 -8.15 27.78
C GLU A 31 -11.77 -8.53 26.43
N LEU A 32 -11.68 -7.57 25.51
CA LEU A 32 -11.02 -7.75 24.22
C LEU A 32 -9.54 -8.08 24.37
N GLU A 33 -8.81 -7.35 25.20
CA GLU A 33 -7.40 -7.64 25.50
C GLU A 33 -7.22 -9.07 26.00
N LYS A 34 -8.06 -9.50 26.96
CA LYS A 34 -8.00 -10.86 27.48
C LYS A 34 -8.19 -11.91 26.38
N ILE A 35 -9.16 -11.70 25.48
CA ILE A 35 -9.39 -12.59 24.34
C ILE A 35 -8.14 -12.60 23.43
N ILE A 36 -7.62 -11.44 23.04
CA ILE A 36 -6.46 -11.35 22.15
C ILE A 36 -5.25 -12.08 22.74
N TYR A 37 -4.93 -11.83 24.01
CA TYR A 37 -3.77 -12.45 24.68
C TYR A 37 -3.92 -13.97 24.89
N GLU A 38 -5.13 -14.52 24.83
CA GLU A 38 -5.37 -15.97 24.87
C GLU A 38 -4.93 -16.67 23.56
N PHE A 39 -4.96 -15.96 22.42
CA PHE A 39 -4.72 -16.57 21.11
C PHE A 39 -3.37 -16.23 20.46
N ILE A 40 -2.72 -15.12 20.83
CA ILE A 40 -1.43 -14.78 20.23
C ILE A 40 -0.33 -15.78 20.61
N PRO A 41 0.66 -16.05 19.74
CA PRO A 41 1.71 -17.01 20.04
C PRO A 41 2.55 -16.60 21.25
N PRO A 42 3.13 -17.56 22.00
CA PRO A 42 4.10 -17.27 23.04
C PRO A 42 5.28 -16.44 22.51
N ASN A 43 5.78 -15.51 23.32
CA ASN A 43 6.87 -14.59 22.96
C ASN A 43 6.56 -13.62 21.80
N SER A 44 5.30 -13.54 21.37
CA SER A 44 4.86 -12.50 20.44
C SER A 44 4.48 -11.22 21.17
N LYS A 45 4.47 -10.11 20.44
CA LYS A 45 3.85 -8.85 20.86
C LYS A 45 2.86 -8.41 19.79
N LEU A 46 1.82 -7.71 20.20
CA LEU A 46 0.92 -7.02 19.28
C LEU A 46 1.69 -5.93 18.53
N VAL A 47 1.43 -5.80 17.23
CA VAL A 47 2.12 -4.82 16.37
C VAL A 47 1.12 -4.16 15.43
N SER A 48 1.12 -2.82 15.42
CA SER A 48 0.34 -2.03 14.45
C SER A 48 1.09 -1.97 13.11
N PRO A 49 0.38 -2.00 11.97
CA PRO A 49 1.01 -1.76 10.68
C PRO A 49 1.39 -0.28 10.54
N GLU A 50 2.33 0.04 9.66
CA GLU A 50 2.66 1.42 9.31
C GLU A 50 1.52 2.11 8.53
N LYS A 51 0.80 1.32 7.72
CA LYS A 51 -0.29 1.76 6.85
C LYS A 51 -1.51 0.84 6.97
N PRO A 52 -2.73 1.39 6.90
CA PRO A 52 -3.04 2.81 7.04
C PRO A 52 -2.59 3.36 8.41
N LYS A 53 -2.30 4.67 8.48
CA LYS A 53 -1.88 5.30 9.75
C LYS A 53 -2.95 5.11 10.82
N SER A 54 -2.50 4.96 12.07
CA SER A 54 -3.37 4.80 13.25
C SER A 54 -4.17 3.49 13.30
N THR A 55 -3.87 2.52 12.42
CA THR A 55 -4.44 1.18 12.51
C THR A 55 -3.94 0.50 13.79
N LYS A 56 -4.87 0.00 14.60
CA LYS A 56 -4.58 -0.76 15.81
C LYS A 56 -4.01 -2.14 15.45
N PRO A 57 -3.35 -2.85 16.38
CA PRO A 57 -2.91 -4.22 16.15
C PRO A 57 -4.07 -5.23 16.09
N TYR A 58 -5.30 -4.73 16.07
CA TYR A 58 -6.50 -5.53 15.84
C TYR A 58 -7.51 -4.73 15.02
N GLN A 59 -8.32 -5.43 14.23
CA GLN A 59 -9.40 -4.90 13.40
C GLN A 59 -10.60 -5.82 13.46
N PHE A 60 -11.79 -5.31 13.13
CA PHE A 60 -13.01 -6.08 13.06
C PHE A 60 -13.57 -6.06 11.64
N TYR A 61 -13.98 -7.20 11.14
CA TYR A 61 -14.64 -7.30 9.84
C TYR A 61 -15.48 -8.58 9.76
N ASP A 62 -16.71 -8.48 9.27
CA ASP A 62 -17.62 -9.61 9.02
C ASP A 62 -17.33 -10.22 7.63
N PHE A 63 -16.47 -11.23 7.58
CA PHE A 63 -16.07 -11.88 6.34
C PHE A 63 -17.15 -12.76 5.74
N ASN A 64 -17.98 -13.40 6.59
CA ASN A 64 -18.99 -14.35 6.17
C ASN A 64 -20.40 -13.74 6.02
N LYS A 65 -20.56 -12.44 6.32
CA LYS A 65 -21.81 -11.68 6.27
C LYS A 65 -22.90 -12.25 7.18
N ASP A 66 -22.53 -12.80 8.34
CA ASP A 66 -23.48 -13.33 9.32
C ASP A 66 -23.95 -12.30 10.37
N GLY A 67 -23.42 -11.07 10.30
CA GLY A 67 -23.72 -9.98 11.23
C GLY A 67 -22.84 -9.99 12.49
N GLN A 68 -21.90 -10.92 12.63
CA GLN A 68 -20.89 -10.95 13.69
C GLN A 68 -19.51 -10.77 13.09
N GLU A 69 -18.82 -9.70 13.51
CA GLU A 69 -17.47 -9.43 13.01
C GLU A 69 -16.45 -10.45 13.56
N GLU A 70 -15.56 -10.93 12.68
CA GLU A 70 -14.32 -11.58 13.08
C GLU A 70 -13.31 -10.56 13.61
N ILE A 71 -12.40 -11.02 14.48
CA ILE A 71 -11.27 -10.23 14.98
C ILE A 71 -10.03 -10.60 14.19
N ILE A 72 -9.44 -9.63 13.52
CA ILE A 72 -8.12 -9.72 12.87
C ILE A 72 -7.10 -9.18 13.86
N ILE A 73 -6.03 -9.92 14.15
CA ILE A 73 -5.01 -9.56 15.14
C ILE A 73 -3.64 -9.66 14.50
N THR A 74 -2.84 -8.60 14.53
CA THR A 74 -1.46 -8.60 14.02
C THR A 74 -0.44 -8.67 15.16
N PHE A 75 0.57 -9.51 14.98
CA PHE A 75 1.62 -9.75 15.97
C PHE A 75 3.01 -9.87 15.33
N GLU A 76 4.04 -9.72 16.17
CA GLU A 76 5.44 -9.89 15.81
C GLU A 76 6.09 -10.87 16.79
N ILE A 77 6.75 -11.89 16.25
CA ILE A 77 7.70 -12.75 16.98
C ILE A 77 9.10 -12.22 16.63
N LYS A 78 9.74 -11.58 17.60
CA LYS A 78 11.07 -11.02 17.43
C LYS A 78 12.10 -12.10 17.14
N ALA A 79 12.98 -11.84 16.19
CA ALA A 79 14.17 -12.66 15.99
C ALA A 79 15.04 -12.67 17.27
N LYS A 80 15.61 -13.82 17.61
CA LYS A 80 16.48 -13.97 18.79
C LYS A 80 17.84 -13.28 18.60
N GLU A 81 18.34 -13.26 17.37
CA GLU A 81 19.66 -12.75 17.03
C GLU A 81 19.60 -11.96 15.72
N GLN A 82 20.25 -10.80 15.69
CA GLN A 82 20.46 -10.04 14.46
C GLN A 82 21.58 -10.70 13.63
N PRO A 83 21.52 -10.66 12.29
CA PRO A 83 20.59 -9.91 11.44
C PRO A 83 19.35 -10.69 11.01
N ASN A 84 18.94 -11.74 11.74
CA ASN A 84 17.80 -12.56 11.30
C ASN A 84 16.49 -11.73 11.31
N PRO A 85 15.65 -11.85 10.28
CA PRO A 85 14.37 -11.17 10.23
C PRO A 85 13.42 -11.70 11.30
N SER A 86 12.56 -10.83 11.81
CA SER A 86 11.46 -11.24 12.70
C SER A 86 10.35 -11.91 11.89
N GLN A 87 9.42 -12.56 12.56
CA GLN A 87 8.19 -13.05 11.93
C GLN A 87 7.06 -12.10 12.27
N TYR A 88 6.38 -11.61 11.25
CA TYR A 88 5.15 -10.84 11.38
C TYR A 88 3.99 -11.76 11.01
N GLY A 89 2.95 -11.77 11.83
CA GLY A 89 1.83 -12.67 11.63
C GLY A 89 0.50 -12.01 11.89
N VAL A 90 -0.53 -12.73 11.48
CA VAL A 90 -1.92 -12.37 11.68
C VAL A 90 -2.70 -13.60 12.13
N ILE A 91 -3.62 -13.40 13.07
CA ILE A 91 -4.62 -14.37 13.51
C ILE A 91 -6.00 -13.81 13.20
N VAL A 92 -6.91 -14.66 12.74
CA VAL A 92 -8.34 -14.32 12.65
C VAL A 92 -9.13 -15.21 13.60
N LEU A 93 -9.92 -14.56 14.46
CA LEU A 93 -10.80 -15.20 15.43
C LEU A 93 -12.26 -15.01 15.02
N ARG A 94 -13.07 -16.05 15.22
CA ARG A 94 -14.51 -16.01 15.05
C ARG A 94 -15.21 -16.45 16.32
N LYS A 95 -16.40 -15.90 16.58
CA LYS A 95 -17.22 -16.30 17.71
C LYS A 95 -18.18 -17.42 17.31
N VAL A 96 -18.01 -18.61 17.92
CA VAL A 96 -18.87 -19.77 17.72
C VAL A 96 -19.44 -20.19 19.08
N ASN A 97 -20.77 -20.33 19.20
CA ASN A 97 -21.43 -20.73 20.45
C ASN A 97 -20.98 -19.93 21.69
N LYS A 98 -20.83 -18.61 21.54
CA LYS A 98 -20.35 -17.65 22.56
C LYS A 98 -18.87 -17.78 22.95
N ARG A 99 -18.09 -18.62 22.28
CA ARG A 99 -16.64 -18.77 22.49
C ARG A 99 -15.88 -18.25 21.27
N TRP A 100 -14.70 -17.69 21.49
CA TRP A 100 -13.80 -17.32 20.41
C TRP A 100 -13.00 -18.54 19.97
N GLU A 101 -12.82 -18.69 18.67
CA GLU A 101 -12.03 -19.75 18.06
C GLU A 101 -11.12 -19.16 17.00
N LYS A 102 -9.87 -19.63 16.93
CA LYS A 102 -8.95 -19.27 15.86
C LYS A 102 -9.31 -20.05 14.60
N ILE A 103 -9.68 -19.33 13.54
CA ILE A 103 -10.10 -19.92 12.26
C ILE A 103 -9.04 -19.82 11.17
N TRP A 104 -8.05 -18.96 11.37
CA TRP A 104 -6.95 -18.76 10.43
C TRP A 104 -5.75 -18.07 11.09
N GLU A 105 -4.55 -18.39 10.60
CA GLU A 105 -3.28 -17.76 10.97
C GLU A 105 -2.30 -17.83 9.79
N THR A 106 -1.50 -16.79 9.60
CA THR A 106 -0.31 -16.82 8.74
C THR A 106 0.83 -16.04 9.37
N GLN A 107 2.06 -16.31 8.91
CA GLN A 107 3.29 -15.66 9.35
C GLN A 107 4.24 -15.49 8.16
N THR A 108 4.85 -14.31 8.06
CA THR A 108 5.80 -13.96 7.00
C THR A 108 7.05 -13.35 7.64
N GLN A 109 8.23 -13.79 7.19
CA GLN A 109 9.49 -13.22 7.65
C GLN A 109 9.71 -11.83 7.06
N GLY A 110 10.18 -10.91 7.89
CA GLY A 110 10.50 -9.56 7.46
C GLY A 110 11.14 -8.70 8.53
N VAL A 111 11.31 -7.43 8.20
CA VAL A 111 11.87 -6.40 9.08
C VAL A 111 10.82 -5.41 9.57
N GLY A 112 9.61 -5.43 9.01
CA GLY A 112 8.51 -4.53 9.38
C GLY A 112 7.14 -5.04 8.92
N LEU A 113 6.08 -4.50 9.52
CA LEU A 113 4.70 -4.67 9.06
C LEU A 113 4.26 -3.37 8.36
N ASP A 114 4.33 -3.32 7.03
CA ASP A 114 3.95 -2.11 6.27
C ASP A 114 2.44 -1.94 6.22
N TYR A 115 1.68 -3.01 5.96
CA TYR A 115 0.24 -2.91 5.70
C TYR A 115 -0.59 -3.97 6.42
N SER A 116 -1.72 -3.56 6.98
CA SER A 116 -2.80 -4.48 7.38
C SER A 116 -4.15 -3.78 7.25
N GLY A 117 -5.07 -4.36 6.48
CA GLY A 117 -6.39 -3.78 6.28
C GLY A 117 -7.28 -4.63 5.39
N VAL A 118 -8.50 -4.15 5.14
CA VAL A 118 -9.49 -4.85 4.29
C VAL A 118 -9.95 -3.99 3.12
N ALA A 119 -10.06 -4.58 1.93
CA ALA A 119 -10.54 -3.93 0.71
C ALA A 119 -11.21 -4.94 -0.24
N ASP A 120 -12.24 -4.51 -0.98
CA ASP A 120 -12.98 -5.35 -1.95
C ASP A 120 -12.22 -5.44 -3.29
N ILE A 121 -11.08 -6.13 -3.27
CA ILE A 121 -10.17 -6.28 -4.41
C ILE A 121 -10.83 -7.07 -5.54
N THR A 122 -11.67 -8.05 -5.20
CA THR A 122 -12.36 -8.87 -6.22
C THR A 122 -13.63 -8.21 -6.77
N GLY A 123 -14.16 -7.19 -6.11
CA GLY A 123 -15.34 -6.43 -6.55
C GLY A 123 -16.65 -7.20 -6.34
N ASP A 124 -16.66 -8.21 -5.48
CA ASP A 124 -17.85 -9.03 -5.18
C ASP A 124 -18.64 -8.51 -3.96
N GLY A 125 -18.21 -7.39 -3.39
CA GLY A 125 -18.83 -6.78 -2.22
C GLY A 125 -18.43 -7.43 -0.89
N ILE A 126 -17.49 -8.38 -0.88
CA ILE A 126 -16.83 -8.90 0.32
C ILE A 126 -15.37 -8.47 0.26
N LYS A 127 -14.92 -7.71 1.27
CA LYS A 127 -13.54 -7.28 1.34
C LYS A 127 -12.60 -8.46 1.59
N GLU A 128 -11.52 -8.50 0.82
CA GLU A 128 -10.34 -9.29 1.10
C GLU A 128 -9.50 -8.66 2.21
N TYR A 129 -8.74 -9.50 2.91
CA TYR A 129 -7.73 -9.06 3.87
C TYR A 129 -6.38 -8.89 3.17
N LEU A 130 -5.73 -7.76 3.40
CA LEU A 130 -4.45 -7.38 2.82
C LEU A 130 -3.41 -7.31 3.92
N PHE A 131 -2.31 -8.04 3.73
CA PHE A 131 -1.21 -8.17 4.69
C PHE A 131 0.13 -7.88 4.03
N GLY A 132 0.74 -6.75 4.37
CA GLY A 132 1.97 -6.26 3.75
C GLY A 132 3.15 -6.33 4.70
N VAL A 133 4.14 -7.17 4.41
CA VAL A 133 5.36 -7.30 5.22
C VAL A 133 6.56 -6.69 4.49
N THR A 134 7.34 -5.88 5.20
CA THR A 134 8.58 -5.31 4.70
C THR A 134 9.67 -6.37 4.72
N ILE A 135 10.18 -6.72 3.54
CA ILE A 135 11.26 -7.71 3.39
C ILE A 135 12.61 -7.04 3.62
N GLY A 136 12.79 -5.82 3.11
CA GLY A 136 13.99 -5.02 3.31
C GLY A 136 14.01 -3.79 2.41
N ALA A 137 14.91 -2.83 2.67
CA ALA A 137 14.91 -1.55 1.96
C ALA A 137 15.01 -1.69 0.43
N ALA A 138 15.88 -2.57 -0.07
CA ALA A 138 16.03 -2.83 -1.50
C ALA A 138 14.90 -3.71 -2.06
N ALA A 139 14.52 -4.77 -1.34
CA ALA A 139 13.47 -5.70 -1.77
C ALA A 139 12.06 -5.11 -1.70
N GLY A 140 11.85 -4.08 -0.89
CA GLY A 140 10.55 -3.48 -0.62
C GLY A 140 9.70 -4.34 0.31
N ASN A 141 8.41 -4.36 0.02
CA ASN A 141 7.38 -5.07 0.76
C ASN A 141 6.76 -6.15 -0.14
N ASN A 142 6.21 -7.21 0.48
CA ASN A 142 5.34 -8.17 -0.18
C ASN A 142 3.91 -8.02 0.37
N LEU A 143 2.93 -7.80 -0.51
CA LEU A 143 1.52 -7.76 -0.16
C LEU A 143 0.89 -9.12 -0.43
N GLU A 144 0.41 -9.78 0.62
CA GLU A 144 -0.42 -10.98 0.53
C GLU A 144 -1.90 -10.59 0.61
N ILE A 145 -2.72 -11.09 -0.31
CA ILE A 145 -4.16 -10.80 -0.39
C ILE A 145 -4.95 -12.09 -0.15
N PHE A 146 -5.82 -12.05 0.84
CA PHE A 146 -6.58 -13.20 1.30
C PHE A 146 -8.08 -13.02 1.11
N LYS A 147 -8.71 -14.01 0.48
CA LYS A 147 -10.15 -14.07 0.29
C LYS A 147 -10.79 -15.05 1.26
N TRP A 148 -11.95 -14.69 1.77
CA TRP A 148 -12.77 -15.59 2.56
C TRP A 148 -13.30 -16.74 1.70
N ASN A 149 -13.06 -17.98 2.12
CA ASN A 149 -13.51 -19.17 1.44
C ASN A 149 -13.65 -20.33 2.45
N ASN A 150 -14.83 -20.95 2.52
CA ASN A 150 -15.12 -22.12 3.35
C ASN A 150 -14.70 -21.95 4.82
N ASN A 151 -15.17 -20.88 5.49
CA ASN A 151 -14.89 -20.59 6.90
C ASN A 151 -13.42 -20.30 7.25
N SER A 152 -12.59 -19.94 6.27
CA SER A 152 -11.21 -19.52 6.49
C SER A 152 -10.77 -18.53 5.42
N LEU A 153 -9.57 -17.98 5.56
CA LEU A 153 -8.94 -17.11 4.58
C LEU A 153 -7.99 -17.91 3.67
N LYS A 154 -8.03 -17.64 2.37
CA LYS A 154 -7.15 -18.26 1.36
C LYS A 154 -6.39 -17.19 0.58
N LEU A 155 -5.09 -17.40 0.41
CA LEU A 155 -4.24 -16.55 -0.41
C LEU A 155 -4.74 -16.59 -1.86
N ILE A 156 -4.96 -15.42 -2.46
CA ILE A 156 -5.39 -15.30 -3.86
C ILE A 156 -4.40 -14.49 -4.72
N ALA A 157 -3.55 -13.68 -4.11
CA ALA A 157 -2.52 -12.93 -4.81
C ALA A 157 -1.37 -12.52 -3.88
N GLU A 158 -0.20 -12.37 -4.48
CA GLU A 158 0.98 -11.76 -3.88
C GLU A 158 1.50 -10.66 -4.80
N VAL A 159 1.86 -9.50 -4.25
CA VAL A 159 2.32 -8.35 -5.03
C VAL A 159 3.51 -7.67 -4.34
N PRO A 160 4.69 -7.64 -4.96
CA PRO A 160 5.82 -6.86 -4.45
C PRO A 160 5.64 -5.37 -4.75
N TYR A 161 5.97 -4.52 -3.77
CA TYR A 161 5.85 -3.06 -3.89
C TYR A 161 6.81 -2.31 -2.96
N HIS A 162 7.20 -1.10 -3.36
CA HIS A 162 7.86 -0.13 -2.47
C HIS A 162 6.89 0.96 -2.02
N MET A 163 5.97 1.35 -2.88
CA MET A 163 4.80 2.16 -2.51
C MET A 163 3.54 1.56 -3.14
N MET A 164 2.42 1.77 -2.45
CA MET A 164 1.14 1.18 -2.79
C MET A 164 0.03 2.19 -2.52
N GLU A 165 -0.95 2.24 -3.43
CA GLU A 165 -2.21 2.94 -3.22
C GLU A 165 -3.38 2.04 -3.61
N LEU A 166 -4.37 1.96 -2.74
CA LEU A 166 -5.66 1.34 -3.06
C LEU A 166 -6.52 2.33 -3.83
N LEU A 167 -6.96 1.92 -5.01
CA LEU A 167 -7.88 2.68 -5.85
C LEU A 167 -9.28 2.16 -5.57
N THR A 168 -10.14 2.99 -4.98
CA THR A 168 -11.54 2.62 -4.66
C THR A 168 -12.57 3.53 -5.34
N ASN A 169 -12.11 4.62 -5.97
CA ASN A 169 -13.00 5.55 -6.67
C ASN A 169 -13.38 4.97 -8.05
N LYS A 170 -14.67 4.68 -8.24
CA LYS A 170 -15.31 4.12 -9.45
C LYS A 170 -14.95 2.67 -9.80
N LYS A 171 -13.69 2.27 -9.67
CA LYS A 171 -13.20 0.91 -9.96
C LYS A 171 -12.16 0.51 -8.92
N VAL A 172 -12.25 -0.72 -8.41
CA VAL A 172 -11.26 -1.22 -7.44
C VAL A 172 -9.99 -1.66 -8.17
N GLY A 173 -8.85 -1.22 -7.64
CA GLY A 173 -7.53 -1.61 -8.14
C GLY A 173 -6.42 -1.27 -7.17
N LEU A 174 -5.21 -1.64 -7.56
CA LEU A 174 -3.99 -1.45 -6.76
C LEU A 174 -2.93 -0.78 -7.62
N ALA A 175 -2.56 0.45 -7.30
CA ALA A 175 -1.38 1.08 -7.88
C ALA A 175 -0.14 0.66 -7.08
N VAL A 176 0.81 0.01 -7.73
CA VAL A 176 2.07 -0.42 -7.11
C VAL A 176 3.26 0.26 -7.79
N TRP A 177 4.13 0.81 -6.97
CA TRP A 177 5.36 1.48 -7.36
C TRP A 177 6.53 0.61 -6.92
N GLN A 178 7.28 0.07 -7.87
CA GLN A 178 8.45 -0.77 -7.63
C GLN A 178 9.71 0.03 -7.89
N TRP A 179 10.59 0.13 -6.89
CA TRP A 179 11.82 0.89 -6.99
C TRP A 179 12.69 0.39 -8.14
N TYR A 180 13.30 1.32 -8.87
CA TYR A 180 14.24 1.03 -9.94
C TYR A 180 15.64 1.54 -9.60
N ILE A 181 15.84 2.86 -9.68
CA ILE A 181 17.11 3.50 -9.33
C ILE A 181 16.85 4.87 -8.69
N ALA A 182 17.75 5.29 -7.80
CA ALA A 182 17.62 6.54 -7.05
C ALA A 182 16.24 6.61 -6.37
N ASP A 183 15.42 7.59 -6.71
CA ASP A 183 14.06 7.77 -6.22
C ASP A 183 13.01 7.60 -7.34
N THR A 184 13.28 6.70 -8.29
CA THR A 184 12.37 6.35 -9.39
C THR A 184 11.76 4.96 -9.25
N TYR A 185 10.62 4.77 -9.91
CA TYR A 185 9.82 3.57 -9.79
C TYR A 185 9.26 3.13 -11.15
N PHE A 186 9.14 1.83 -11.37
CA PHE A 186 8.17 1.33 -12.34
C PHE A 186 6.81 1.23 -11.68
N VAL A 187 5.80 1.81 -12.31
CA VAL A 187 4.44 1.80 -11.80
C VAL A 187 3.59 0.83 -12.62
N ASN A 188 2.81 0.01 -11.94
CA ASN A 188 1.72 -0.77 -12.52
C ASN A 188 0.43 -0.47 -11.75
N VAL A 189 -0.70 -0.53 -12.46
CA VAL A 189 -2.02 -0.47 -11.85
C VAL A 189 -2.72 -1.77 -12.14
N LEU A 190 -3.06 -2.49 -11.08
CA LEU A 190 -3.51 -3.87 -11.12
C LEU A 190 -5.00 -3.96 -10.79
N LYS A 191 -5.68 -4.88 -11.46
CA LYS A 191 -7.08 -5.23 -11.21
C LYS A 191 -7.23 -6.73 -11.16
N TRP A 192 -8.18 -7.19 -10.34
CA TRP A 192 -8.59 -8.59 -10.35
C TRP A 192 -9.35 -8.93 -11.63
N ASN A 193 -8.94 -9.98 -12.34
CA ASN A 193 -9.62 -10.44 -13.55
C ASN A 193 -10.53 -11.67 -13.35
N GLY A 194 -10.74 -12.09 -12.11
CA GLY A 194 -11.43 -13.33 -11.75
C GLY A 194 -10.49 -14.44 -11.26
N GLU A 195 -9.21 -14.39 -11.63
CA GLU A 195 -8.22 -15.42 -11.30
C GLU A 195 -6.96 -14.85 -10.64
N LYS A 196 -6.48 -13.69 -11.10
CA LYS A 196 -5.27 -13.05 -10.59
C LYS A 196 -5.33 -11.54 -10.78
N LEU A 197 -4.40 -10.85 -10.11
CA LEU A 197 -4.14 -9.44 -10.38
C LEU A 197 -3.38 -9.29 -11.70
N VAL A 198 -3.91 -8.46 -12.60
CA VAL A 198 -3.32 -8.17 -13.90
C VAL A 198 -3.27 -6.66 -14.13
N PHE A 199 -2.34 -6.21 -14.99
CA PHE A 199 -2.32 -4.82 -15.45
C PHE A 199 -3.66 -4.44 -16.09
N ASP A 200 -4.22 -3.30 -15.68
CA ASP A 200 -5.46 -2.76 -16.24
C ASP A 200 -5.18 -1.40 -16.89
N GLU A 201 -5.34 -1.35 -18.20
CA GLU A 201 -4.98 -0.19 -19.02
C GLU A 201 -5.84 1.05 -18.71
N GLU A 202 -7.14 0.84 -18.44
CA GLU A 202 -8.08 1.94 -18.17
C GLU A 202 -7.81 2.57 -16.80
N LEU A 203 -7.65 1.73 -15.76
CA LEU A 203 -7.25 2.18 -14.43
C LEU A 203 -5.88 2.86 -14.47
N TYR A 204 -4.94 2.29 -15.22
CA TYR A 204 -3.62 2.89 -15.39
C TYR A 204 -3.72 4.29 -16.01
N ALA A 205 -4.46 4.44 -17.10
CA ALA A 205 -4.66 5.73 -17.75
C ALA A 205 -5.34 6.75 -16.81
N SER A 206 -6.30 6.31 -15.99
CA SER A 206 -6.94 7.16 -14.98
C SER A 206 -6.00 7.58 -13.86
N TYR A 207 -5.03 6.74 -13.49
CA TYR A 207 -4.08 7.00 -12.40
C TYR A 207 -2.81 7.73 -12.88
N TYR A 208 -2.50 7.69 -14.18
CA TYR A 208 -1.34 8.33 -14.79
C TYR A 208 -1.10 9.79 -14.39
N PRO A 209 -2.10 10.67 -14.20
CA PRO A 209 -1.85 12.05 -13.74
C PRO A 209 -1.07 12.14 -12.42
N VAL A 210 -1.23 11.16 -11.51
CA VAL A 210 -0.46 11.07 -10.26
C VAL A 210 1.01 10.77 -10.57
N ILE A 211 1.25 9.83 -11.49
CA ILE A 211 2.58 9.42 -11.94
C ILE A 211 3.28 10.58 -12.66
N GLU A 212 2.59 11.26 -13.58
CA GLU A 212 3.12 12.40 -14.34
C GLU A 212 3.54 13.54 -13.42
N LYS A 213 2.68 13.89 -12.45
CA LYS A 213 2.99 14.92 -11.47
C LYS A 213 4.24 14.56 -10.66
N PHE A 214 4.33 13.33 -10.17
CA PHE A 214 5.50 12.86 -9.42
C PHE A 214 6.80 13.08 -10.21
N TYR A 215 6.84 12.66 -11.48
CA TYR A 215 8.04 12.79 -12.30
C TYR A 215 8.35 14.22 -12.72
N HIS A 216 7.35 15.04 -13.06
CA HIS A 216 7.57 16.45 -13.33
C HIS A 216 8.16 17.19 -12.13
N ASP A 217 7.67 16.89 -10.91
CA ASP A 217 8.22 17.45 -9.67
C ASP A 217 9.69 17.06 -9.48
N LYS A 218 10.10 15.84 -9.87
CA LYS A 218 11.51 15.38 -9.81
C LYS A 218 12.38 16.02 -10.89
N ILE A 219 11.94 16.00 -12.14
CA ILE A 219 12.66 16.57 -13.30
C ILE A 219 12.89 18.07 -13.11
N SER A 220 11.92 18.79 -12.52
CA SER A 220 12.07 20.23 -12.23
C SER A 220 13.21 20.54 -11.27
N LYS A 221 13.61 19.58 -10.43
CA LYS A 221 14.70 19.71 -9.46
C LYS A 221 16.02 19.21 -10.02
N MET A 222 15.98 18.16 -10.84
CA MET A 222 17.17 17.57 -11.44
C MET A 222 16.81 16.92 -12.77
N ASP A 223 17.41 17.42 -13.85
CA ASP A 223 17.23 16.89 -15.20
C ASP A 223 18.21 15.75 -15.47
N THR A 224 17.78 14.51 -15.23
CA THR A 224 18.62 13.30 -15.33
C THR A 224 17.90 12.16 -16.04
N TRP A 225 18.68 11.29 -16.68
CA TRP A 225 18.19 10.28 -17.62
C TRP A 225 17.18 9.31 -16.98
N PHE A 226 17.36 8.91 -15.73
CA PHE A 226 16.52 7.89 -15.09
C PHE A 226 15.09 8.39 -14.80
N TYR A 227 14.89 9.69 -14.60
CA TYR A 227 13.54 10.27 -14.50
C TYR A 227 12.83 10.21 -15.86
N TRP A 228 13.53 10.55 -16.94
CA TRP A 228 12.96 10.45 -18.29
C TRP A 228 12.68 9.02 -18.70
N TYR A 229 13.53 8.07 -18.30
CA TYR A 229 13.35 6.66 -18.58
C TYR A 229 12.05 6.11 -17.97
N THR A 230 11.88 6.31 -16.67
CA THR A 230 10.69 5.82 -15.96
C THR A 230 9.41 6.59 -16.31
N LEU A 231 9.50 7.89 -16.59
CA LEU A 231 8.39 8.66 -17.15
C LEU A 231 7.99 8.17 -18.55
N ALA A 232 8.96 7.85 -19.42
CA ALA A 232 8.68 7.29 -20.75
C ALA A 232 8.01 5.91 -20.67
N ASP A 233 8.45 5.01 -19.78
CA ASP A 233 7.77 3.73 -19.54
C ASP A 233 6.31 3.96 -19.11
N ALA A 234 6.08 4.89 -18.19
CA ALA A 234 4.74 5.22 -17.74
C ALA A 234 3.87 5.80 -18.87
N GLN A 235 4.42 6.67 -19.71
CA GLN A 235 3.73 7.23 -20.87
C GLN A 235 3.38 6.15 -21.92
N ILE A 236 4.24 5.14 -22.13
CA ILE A 236 3.93 4.01 -23.01
C ILE A 236 2.75 3.21 -22.45
N LYS A 237 2.74 2.91 -21.15
CA LYS A 237 1.66 2.19 -20.46
C LYS A 237 0.34 2.97 -20.46
N ALA A 238 0.39 4.30 -20.46
CA ALA A 238 -0.77 5.19 -20.57
C ALA A 238 -1.15 5.54 -22.03
N ASN A 239 -0.47 4.96 -23.02
CA ASN A 239 -0.74 5.14 -24.45
C ASN A 239 -0.44 6.54 -24.99
N LEU A 240 0.33 7.33 -24.24
CA LEU A 240 0.72 8.69 -24.57
C LEU A 240 1.98 8.67 -25.44
N PHE A 241 1.86 8.07 -26.62
CA PHE A 241 3.00 7.71 -27.47
C PHE A 241 3.89 8.88 -27.89
N ASP A 242 3.29 10.04 -28.18
CA ASP A 242 4.07 11.22 -28.57
C ASP A 242 4.84 11.80 -27.38
N LYS A 243 4.23 11.80 -26.18
CA LYS A 243 4.93 12.17 -24.95
C LYS A 243 6.07 11.20 -24.65
N ALA A 244 5.81 9.88 -24.75
CA ALA A 244 6.81 8.84 -24.56
C ALA A 244 8.01 9.02 -25.50
N ARG A 245 7.76 9.29 -26.79
CA ARG A 245 8.82 9.54 -27.77
C ARG A 245 9.71 10.73 -27.37
N ILE A 246 9.10 11.82 -26.89
CA ILE A 246 9.84 13.01 -26.44
C ILE A 246 10.68 12.69 -25.20
N SER A 247 10.10 12.01 -24.20
CA SER A 247 10.82 11.59 -22.99
C SER A 247 12.00 10.66 -23.31
N ILE A 248 11.81 9.68 -24.20
CA ILE A 248 12.88 8.79 -24.69
C ILE A 248 14.00 9.63 -25.30
N GLN A 249 13.67 10.53 -26.24
CA GLN A 249 14.68 11.37 -26.89
C GLN A 249 15.48 12.20 -25.88
N LYS A 250 14.80 12.82 -24.91
CA LYS A 250 15.45 13.60 -23.84
C LYS A 250 16.40 12.75 -23.02
N GLY A 251 15.92 11.60 -22.54
CA GLY A 251 16.72 10.66 -21.75
C GLY A 251 17.93 10.11 -22.53
N THR A 252 17.76 9.72 -23.79
CA THR A 252 18.85 9.26 -24.66
C THR A 252 19.92 10.35 -24.86
N THR A 253 19.52 11.61 -25.06
CA THR A 253 20.48 12.71 -25.21
C THR A 253 21.31 12.87 -23.93
N LEU A 254 20.69 12.85 -22.75
CA LEU A 254 21.40 12.94 -21.47
C LEU A 254 22.37 11.76 -21.28
N ALA A 255 21.93 10.53 -21.56
CA ALA A 255 22.77 9.35 -21.47
C ALA A 255 24.00 9.41 -22.41
N LYS A 256 23.82 9.92 -23.64
CA LYS A 256 24.92 10.13 -24.59
C LYS A 256 25.92 11.18 -24.11
N VAL A 257 25.44 12.31 -23.57
CA VAL A 257 26.31 13.36 -23.01
C VAL A 257 27.14 12.81 -21.85
N LEU A 258 26.57 11.91 -21.04
CA LEU A 258 27.25 11.23 -19.94
C LEU A 258 28.10 10.03 -20.38
N SER A 259 28.17 9.74 -21.69
CA SER A 259 28.91 8.60 -22.24
C SER A 259 28.51 7.25 -21.61
N MET A 260 27.21 7.04 -21.40
CA MET A 260 26.64 5.82 -20.81
C MET A 260 26.00 4.94 -21.90
N PRO A 261 26.78 4.09 -22.61
CA PRO A 261 26.27 3.29 -23.74
C PRO A 261 25.17 2.31 -23.32
N ASP A 262 25.29 1.66 -22.16
CA ASP A 262 24.28 0.70 -21.68
C ASP A 262 22.91 1.38 -21.46
N VAL A 263 22.91 2.60 -20.93
CA VAL A 263 21.67 3.39 -20.75
C VAL A 263 21.10 3.82 -22.09
N VAL A 264 21.95 4.12 -23.09
CA VAL A 264 21.48 4.42 -24.45
C VAL A 264 20.78 3.19 -25.05
N GLU A 265 21.33 2.00 -24.84
CA GLU A 265 20.71 0.74 -25.26
C GLU A 265 19.36 0.50 -24.56
N ASP A 266 19.26 0.76 -23.25
CA ASP A 266 17.98 0.69 -22.51
C ASP A 266 16.91 1.59 -23.16
N PHE A 267 17.27 2.81 -23.55
CA PHE A 267 16.34 3.71 -24.26
C PHE A 267 15.98 3.21 -25.67
N GLU A 268 16.88 2.53 -26.37
CA GLU A 268 16.59 1.91 -27.67
C GLU A 268 15.59 0.77 -27.51
N GLN A 269 15.74 -0.07 -26.48
CA GLN A 269 14.76 -1.10 -26.13
C GLN A 269 13.39 -0.48 -25.78
N LEU A 270 13.38 0.65 -25.06
CA LEU A 270 12.15 1.37 -24.74
C LEU A 270 11.48 1.97 -25.99
N SER A 271 12.28 2.44 -26.95
CA SER A 271 11.80 2.90 -28.26
C SER A 271 11.16 1.77 -29.07
N ASP A 272 11.73 0.57 -29.03
CA ASP A 272 11.16 -0.59 -29.68
C ASP A 272 9.88 -1.08 -29.00
N LYS A 273 9.81 -1.03 -27.66
CA LYS A 273 8.57 -1.26 -26.90
C LYS A 273 7.47 -0.28 -27.33
N LEU A 274 7.79 1.02 -27.44
CA LEU A 274 6.87 2.04 -27.94
C LEU A 274 6.34 1.69 -29.34
N LYS A 275 7.22 1.34 -30.29
CA LYS A 275 6.82 0.97 -31.66
C LYS A 275 5.89 -0.25 -31.67
N LYS A 276 6.21 -1.30 -30.91
CA LYS A 276 5.39 -2.51 -30.80
C LYS A 276 4.00 -2.19 -30.25
N ARG A 277 3.93 -1.41 -29.17
CA ARG A 277 2.67 -1.04 -28.52
C ARG A 277 1.81 -0.11 -29.39
N LYS A 278 2.44 0.82 -30.13
CA LYS A 278 1.73 1.67 -31.12
C LYS A 278 1.13 0.86 -32.27
N LYS A 279 1.86 -0.14 -32.81
CA LYS A 279 1.32 -1.03 -33.85
C LYS A 279 0.12 -1.84 -33.35
N GLY A 280 0.22 -2.42 -32.14
CA GLY A 280 -0.88 -3.19 -31.54
C GLY A 280 -2.13 -2.35 -31.26
N ALA A 281 -1.98 -1.08 -30.87
CA ALA A 281 -3.12 -0.18 -30.67
C ALA A 281 -3.83 0.19 -31.98
N ILE A 282 -3.10 0.27 -33.10
CA ILE A 282 -3.68 0.57 -34.42
C ILE A 282 -4.45 -0.62 -34.99
N SER A 283 -4.07 -1.87 -34.66
CA SER A 283 -4.74 -3.07 -35.18
C SER A 283 -6.06 -3.43 -34.48
N HIS A 284 -6.44 -2.71 -33.41
CA HIS A 284 -7.67 -2.94 -32.64
C HIS A 284 -8.70 -1.81 -32.80
N ASN A 285 -8.39 -0.80 -33.62
CA ASN A 285 -9.30 0.28 -34.03
C ASN A 285 -9.69 0.09 -35.50
#